data_AF-A0A9E6CX14-F1
#
_entry.id   AF-A0A9E6CX14-F1
#
_cell.length_a   1.000
_cell.length_b   1.000
_cell.length_c   1.000
_cell.angle_alpha   90.00
_cell.angle_beta   90.00
_cell.angle_gamma   90.00
#
_symmetry.space_group_name_H-M   'P 1'
#
loop_
_entity.id
_entity.type
_entity.pdbx_description
1 polymer ?
#
loop_
_entity_poly.entity_id
_entity_poly.type
_entity_poly.pdbx_seq_one_letter_code
_entity_poly.pdbx_strand_id
1 'polypeptide(L)'
;MLIEQVFPSVVSEKSTLRERLLAEALTRGISTEYTEKIESIVPKPLVNAGAFLDRLTGLWRYEFGVPYDIAENRIWGTQMWLPVEHLFNALFCAHSRLLESERTIYLERLANPDLHHDTLVEMIPAHKVGATVPLDFEVAGLSVGNRTVDWVINPQGGRSVLLDVKRRTVDFVHHVGSVGADSAPTEPDHEPSLLFRNVEEKFVEADPDIQLQGVWIHTTIKQDAERLAVAYAALNASKVHFAILGDWKPDIYVLARKDTDRQYLLNLFSAVPSIRFTL
;
A
#
# COMPACT_ATOMS: atom_id res chain seq x y z
N MET A 1 6.76 25.05 6.04
CA MET A 1 6.20 23.69 5.99
C MET A 1 5.67 23.32 7.37
N LEU A 2 4.53 22.63 7.51
CA LEU A 2 3.92 22.30 8.80
C LEU A 2 4.85 21.46 9.67
N ILE A 3 5.61 20.54 9.06
CA ILE A 3 6.61 19.72 9.75
C ILE A 3 7.59 20.58 10.58
N GLU A 4 7.91 21.80 10.14
CA GLU A 4 8.83 22.68 10.88
C GLU A 4 8.21 23.25 12.16
N GLN A 5 6.89 23.34 12.20
CA GLN A 5 6.14 23.79 13.38
C GLN A 5 5.93 22.64 14.35
N VAL A 6 5.74 21.43 13.84
CA VAL A 6 5.43 20.24 14.65
C VAL A 6 6.71 19.55 15.16
N PHE A 7 7.70 19.32 14.29
CA PHE A 7 8.96 18.61 14.61
C PHE A 7 10.16 19.19 13.82
N PRO A 8 10.64 20.41 14.13
CA PRO A 8 11.73 21.04 13.38
C PRO A 8 13.04 20.25 13.40
N SER A 9 13.30 19.47 14.46
CA SER A 9 14.55 18.72 14.64
C SER A 9 14.75 17.58 13.63
N VAL A 10 13.67 17.05 13.04
CA VAL A 10 13.76 15.98 12.03
C VAL A 10 13.93 16.51 10.61
N VAL A 11 13.84 17.83 10.41
CA VAL A 11 14.08 18.46 9.10
C VAL A 11 15.57 18.77 8.94
N SER A 12 16.17 18.28 7.86
CA SER A 12 17.55 18.61 7.49
C SER A 12 17.61 19.54 6.28
N GLU A 13 16.88 19.21 5.22
CA GLU A 13 16.79 19.98 3.98
C GLU A 13 15.34 20.17 3.54
N LYS A 14 15.10 21.10 2.62
CA LYS A 14 13.79 21.43 2.07
C LYS A 14 13.86 21.56 0.55
N SER A 15 12.77 21.20 -0.11
CA SER A 15 12.60 21.30 -1.56
C SER A 15 11.10 21.32 -1.88
N THR A 16 10.74 21.46 -3.14
CA THR A 16 9.38 21.18 -3.61
C THR A 16 9.20 19.70 -3.91
N LEU A 17 7.98 19.17 -3.80
CA LEU A 17 7.71 17.79 -4.21
C LEU A 17 8.07 17.55 -5.68
N ARG A 18 7.78 18.54 -6.54
CA ARG A 18 8.14 18.53 -7.96
C ARG A 18 9.62 18.27 -8.20
N GLU A 19 10.50 19.09 -7.61
CA GLU A 19 11.96 18.93 -7.74
C GLU A 19 12.42 17.55 -7.26
N ARG A 20 11.81 17.04 -6.18
CA ARG A 20 12.18 15.73 -5.64
C ARG A 20 11.70 14.56 -6.50
N LEU A 21 10.55 14.66 -7.16
CA LEU A 21 10.10 13.66 -8.15
C LEU A 21 11.03 13.63 -9.37
N LEU A 22 11.47 14.81 -9.84
CA LEU A 22 12.45 14.91 -10.94
C LEU A 22 13.79 14.27 -10.56
N ALA A 23 14.31 14.59 -9.37
CA ALA A 23 15.55 14.02 -8.87
C ALA A 23 15.47 12.49 -8.70
N GLU A 24 14.31 11.97 -8.27
CA GLU A 24 14.06 10.52 -8.15
C GLU A 24 14.10 9.83 -9.52
N ALA A 25 13.46 10.43 -10.53
CA ALA A 25 13.46 9.91 -11.89
C ALA A 25 14.89 9.84 -12.48
N LEU A 26 15.66 10.93 -12.32
CA LEU A 26 17.04 11.01 -12.79
C LEU A 26 17.94 9.98 -12.11
N THR A 27 17.78 9.79 -10.80
CA THR A 27 18.56 8.79 -10.03
C THR A 27 18.32 7.37 -10.54
N ARG A 28 17.11 7.09 -11.06
CA ARG A 28 16.73 5.79 -11.64
C ARG A 28 17.13 5.62 -13.10
N GLY A 29 17.81 6.62 -13.68
CA GLY A 29 18.18 6.60 -15.09
C GLY A 29 16.99 6.70 -16.05
N ILE A 30 15.85 7.23 -15.59
CA ILE A 30 14.68 7.46 -16.44
C ILE A 30 14.96 8.66 -17.33
N SER A 31 14.59 8.57 -18.62
CA SER A 31 14.83 9.66 -19.57
C SER A 31 14.10 10.93 -19.18
N THR A 32 14.65 12.09 -19.56
CA THR A 32 14.02 13.39 -19.32
C THR A 32 12.62 13.45 -19.91
N GLU A 33 12.43 12.96 -21.15
CA GLU A 33 11.12 12.93 -21.82
C GLU A 33 10.08 12.12 -21.02
N TYR A 34 10.48 10.97 -20.48
CA TYR A 34 9.57 10.15 -19.70
C TYR A 34 9.31 10.73 -18.30
N THR A 35 10.31 11.43 -17.75
CA THR A 35 10.18 12.17 -16.50
C THR A 35 9.13 13.29 -16.64
N GLU A 36 9.19 14.07 -17.73
CA GLU A 36 8.20 15.11 -18.05
C GLU A 36 6.79 14.52 -18.21
N LYS A 37 6.67 13.32 -18.81
CA LYS A 37 5.39 12.61 -18.93
C LYS A 37 4.81 12.23 -17.55
N ILE A 38 5.61 11.69 -16.64
CA ILE A 38 5.17 11.39 -15.27
C ILE A 38 4.81 12.68 -14.53
N GLU A 39 5.62 13.71 -14.68
CA GLU A 39 5.39 15.01 -14.05
C GLU A 39 4.06 15.64 -14.49
N SER A 40 3.75 15.56 -15.79
CA SER A 40 2.53 16.14 -16.36
C SER A 40 1.23 15.52 -15.85
N ILE A 41 1.29 14.29 -15.32
CA ILE A 41 0.12 13.62 -14.71
C ILE A 41 0.01 13.87 -13.20
N VAL A 42 0.99 14.50 -12.56
CA VAL A 42 0.92 14.74 -11.11
C VAL A 42 -0.19 15.75 -10.81
N PRO A 43 -1.14 15.42 -9.94
CA PRO A 43 -2.22 16.35 -9.58
C PRO A 43 -1.67 17.64 -8.97
N LYS A 44 -2.26 18.79 -9.35
CA LYS A 44 -1.84 20.11 -8.85
C LYS A 44 -1.72 20.20 -7.32
N PRO A 45 -2.64 19.62 -6.51
CA PRO A 45 -2.50 19.64 -5.06
C PRO A 45 -1.21 18.97 -4.56
N LEU A 46 -0.74 17.92 -5.24
CA LEU A 46 0.49 17.21 -4.91
C LEU A 46 1.72 17.98 -5.40
N VAL A 47 1.75 18.44 -6.66
CA VAL A 47 2.91 19.17 -7.22
C VAL A 47 3.33 20.35 -6.35
N ASN A 48 2.36 21.04 -5.77
CA ASN A 48 2.58 22.22 -4.94
C ASN A 48 2.96 21.92 -3.48
N ALA A 49 2.97 20.65 -3.08
CA ALA A 49 3.35 20.26 -1.72
C ALA A 49 4.85 20.50 -1.48
N GLY A 50 5.17 20.86 -0.23
CA GLY A 50 6.55 20.92 0.22
C GLY A 50 7.14 19.52 0.39
N ALA A 51 8.45 19.40 0.22
CA ALA A 51 9.21 18.19 0.54
C ALA A 51 10.38 18.51 1.47
N PHE A 52 10.75 17.54 2.31
CA PHE A 52 11.82 17.69 3.27
C PHE A 52 12.62 16.40 3.41
N LEU A 53 13.90 16.54 3.77
CA LEU A 53 14.76 15.40 4.08
C LEU A 53 14.64 15.08 5.57
N ASP A 54 14.09 13.91 5.86
CA ASP A 54 13.97 13.37 7.22
C ASP A 54 15.35 12.93 7.73
N ARG A 55 15.85 13.66 8.74
CA ARG A 55 17.18 13.44 9.33
C ARG A 55 17.33 12.05 9.96
N LEU A 56 16.24 11.45 10.44
CA LEU A 56 16.30 10.17 11.14
C LEU A 56 16.39 8.99 10.18
N THR A 57 15.70 9.08 9.04
CA THR A 57 15.62 7.98 8.07
C THR A 57 16.47 8.21 6.82
N GLY A 58 16.92 9.44 6.58
CA GLY A 58 17.61 9.83 5.34
C GLY A 58 16.70 9.84 4.11
N LEU A 59 15.37 9.75 4.29
CA LEU A 59 14.40 9.71 3.21
C LEU A 59 13.82 11.09 2.95
N TRP A 60 13.67 11.43 1.66
CA TRP A 60 12.84 12.56 1.26
C TRP A 60 11.37 12.22 1.46
N ARG A 61 10.65 13.10 2.17
CA ARG A 61 9.22 12.99 2.44
C ARG A 61 8.50 14.23 1.92
N TYR A 62 7.21 14.11 1.67
CA TYR A 62 6.38 15.22 1.21
C TYR A 62 5.21 15.51 2.15
N GLU A 63 4.80 16.77 2.18
CA GLU A 63 3.80 17.28 3.11
C GLU A 63 2.40 17.22 2.48
N PHE A 64 1.80 16.03 2.47
CA PHE A 64 0.47 15.82 1.91
C PHE A 64 -0.29 14.70 2.62
N GLY A 65 -1.58 14.89 2.87
CA GLY A 65 -2.42 13.96 3.62
C GLY A 65 -2.96 14.61 4.90
N VAL A 66 -3.55 13.80 5.77
CA VAL A 66 -4.15 14.24 7.04
C VAL A 66 -3.51 13.53 8.25
N PRO A 67 -3.42 14.21 9.42
CA PRO A 67 -3.05 13.54 10.66
C PRO A 67 -4.12 12.53 11.09
N TYR A 68 -3.77 11.60 11.98
CA TYR A 68 -4.79 10.78 12.65
C TYR A 68 -5.45 11.55 13.78
N ASP A 69 -6.76 11.37 13.95
CA ASP A 69 -7.47 11.80 15.15
C ASP A 69 -7.62 10.59 16.10
N ILE A 70 -6.97 10.66 17.27
CA ILE A 70 -7.04 9.62 18.31
C ILE A 70 -7.44 10.30 19.62
N ALA A 71 -8.59 9.93 20.18
CA ALA A 71 -9.12 10.47 21.43
C ALA A 71 -9.03 12.01 21.50
N GLU A 72 -9.52 12.68 20.44
CA GLU A 72 -9.52 14.14 20.27
C GLU A 72 -8.14 14.80 20.09
N ASN A 73 -7.06 14.00 20.02
CA ASN A 73 -5.70 14.48 19.74
C ASN A 73 -5.29 14.19 18.29
N ARG A 74 -4.65 15.17 17.66
CA ARG A 74 -4.06 15.03 16.32
C ARG A 74 -2.66 14.44 16.40
N ILE A 75 -2.47 13.28 15.79
CA ILE A 75 -1.18 12.62 15.70
C ILE A 75 -0.58 12.82 14.31
N TRP A 76 0.50 13.58 14.31
CA TRP A 76 1.34 13.88 13.16
C TRP A 76 2.48 12.86 13.07
N GLY A 77 2.92 12.54 11.86
CA GLY A 77 4.01 11.59 11.69
C GLY A 77 4.15 11.04 10.29
N THR A 78 4.95 9.98 10.18
CA THR A 78 5.33 9.32 8.92
C THR A 78 4.15 8.72 8.15
N GLN A 79 3.00 8.52 8.80
CA GLN A 79 1.74 8.11 8.18
C GLN A 79 1.16 9.16 7.23
N MET A 80 1.46 10.43 7.49
CA MET A 80 1.03 11.60 6.72
C MET A 80 2.17 12.00 5.77
N TRP A 81 3.41 12.05 6.27
CA TRP A 81 4.56 12.44 5.45
C TRP A 81 5.23 11.22 4.83
N LEU A 82 4.64 10.76 3.73
CA LEU A 82 5.11 9.57 3.03
C LEU A 82 6.41 9.86 2.25
N PRO A 83 7.26 8.85 2.03
CA PRO A 83 8.46 8.99 1.20
C PRO A 83 8.12 9.39 -0.25
N VAL A 84 8.91 10.31 -0.81
CA VAL A 84 8.78 10.74 -2.22
C VAL A 84 8.92 9.57 -3.19
N GLU A 85 9.82 8.64 -2.89
CA GLU A 85 10.01 7.41 -3.66
C GLU A 85 8.69 6.61 -3.81
N HIS A 86 7.88 6.52 -2.76
CA HIS A 86 6.63 5.75 -2.81
C HIS A 86 5.63 6.40 -3.79
N LEU A 87 5.51 7.73 -3.75
CA LEU A 87 4.70 8.48 -4.70
C LEU A 87 5.22 8.31 -6.12
N PHE A 88 6.53 8.39 -6.32
CA PHE A 88 7.13 8.19 -7.63
C PHE A 88 6.81 6.79 -8.19
N ASN A 89 6.95 5.74 -7.38
CA ASN A 89 6.61 4.37 -7.78
C ASN A 89 5.14 4.21 -8.17
N ALA A 90 4.23 4.80 -7.39
CA ALA A 90 2.80 4.78 -7.68
C ALA A 90 2.46 5.51 -8.98
N LEU A 91 3.01 6.71 -9.19
CA LEU A 91 2.81 7.49 -10.42
C LEU A 91 3.39 6.76 -11.65
N PHE A 92 4.58 6.19 -11.52
CA PHE A 92 5.20 5.40 -12.57
C PHE A 92 4.35 4.16 -12.93
N CYS A 93 3.87 3.45 -11.90
CA CYS A 93 2.99 2.30 -12.08
C CYS A 93 1.67 2.71 -12.75
N ALA A 94 1.01 3.77 -12.25
CA ALA A 94 -0.23 4.28 -12.81
C ALA A 94 -0.07 4.71 -14.28
N HIS A 95 1.03 5.38 -14.63
CA HIS A 95 1.32 5.78 -16.00
C HIS A 95 1.50 4.58 -16.93
N SER A 96 2.18 3.53 -16.46
CA SER A 96 2.54 2.37 -17.29
C SER A 96 1.48 1.27 -17.34
N ARG A 97 0.61 1.17 -16.33
CA ARG A 97 -0.34 0.07 -16.18
C ARG A 97 -1.80 0.45 -16.42
N LEU A 98 -2.18 1.68 -16.14
CA LEU A 98 -3.60 2.08 -16.20
C LEU A 98 -3.96 2.66 -17.56
N LEU A 99 -5.19 2.37 -17.99
CA LEU A 99 -5.83 3.09 -19.09
C LEU A 99 -6.00 4.57 -18.72
N GLU A 100 -6.14 5.44 -19.71
CA GLU A 100 -6.24 6.89 -19.47
C GLU A 100 -7.42 7.29 -18.57
N SER A 101 -8.58 6.64 -18.75
CA SER A 101 -9.77 6.87 -17.93
C SER A 101 -9.56 6.42 -16.47
N GLU A 102 -8.98 5.24 -16.27
CA GLU A 102 -8.67 4.70 -14.94
C GLU A 102 -7.63 5.54 -14.22
N ARG A 103 -6.58 5.95 -14.94
CA ARG A 103 -5.52 6.82 -14.43
C ARG A 103 -6.09 8.15 -13.97
N THR A 104 -7.03 8.74 -14.71
CA THR A 104 -7.66 10.00 -14.31
C THR A 104 -8.38 9.86 -12.97
N ILE A 105 -9.22 8.82 -12.82
CA ILE A 105 -9.94 8.54 -11.57
C ILE A 105 -8.98 8.27 -10.40
N TYR A 106 -7.95 7.47 -10.66
CA TYR A 106 -6.91 7.17 -9.67
C TYR A 106 -6.21 8.44 -9.19
N LEU A 107 -5.80 9.32 -10.11
CA LEU A 107 -5.09 10.55 -9.80
C LEU A 107 -5.97 11.56 -9.04
N GLU A 108 -7.27 11.61 -9.34
CA GLU A 108 -8.24 12.41 -8.58
C GLU A 108 -8.34 11.94 -7.12
N ARG A 109 -8.44 10.62 -6.90
CA ARG A 109 -8.45 10.01 -5.55
C ARG A 109 -7.12 10.23 -4.83
N LEU A 110 -6.00 10.08 -5.53
CA LEU A 110 -4.66 10.30 -4.99
C LEU A 110 -4.46 11.76 -4.58
N ALA A 111 -5.11 12.71 -5.26
CA ALA A 111 -5.08 14.13 -4.92
C ALA A 111 -6.01 14.52 -3.76
N ASN A 112 -6.78 13.59 -3.20
CA ASN A 112 -7.59 13.82 -2.02
C ASN A 112 -6.75 13.52 -0.75
N PRO A 113 -6.49 14.49 0.13
CA PRO A 113 -5.71 14.27 1.36
C PRO A 113 -6.24 13.15 2.25
N ASP A 114 -7.57 12.97 2.33
CA ASP A 114 -8.20 11.95 3.19
C ASP A 114 -8.01 10.54 2.63
N LEU A 115 -7.95 10.40 1.30
CA LEU A 115 -7.79 9.12 0.60
C LEU A 115 -6.36 8.87 0.14
N HIS A 116 -5.45 9.82 0.35
CA HIS A 116 -4.16 9.85 -0.31
C HIS A 116 -3.34 8.57 -0.08
N HIS A 117 -3.15 8.19 1.18
CA HIS A 117 -2.35 7.03 1.53
C HIS A 117 -3.06 5.72 1.12
N ASP A 118 -4.37 5.63 1.30
CA ASP A 118 -5.14 4.45 0.88
C ASP A 118 -5.05 4.24 -0.64
N THR A 119 -5.16 5.32 -1.41
CA THR A 119 -5.00 5.30 -2.87
C THR A 119 -3.55 5.03 -3.28
N LEU A 120 -2.57 5.52 -2.52
CA LEU A 120 -1.15 5.27 -2.81
C LEU A 120 -0.81 3.78 -2.71
N VAL A 121 -1.31 3.07 -1.68
CA VAL A 121 -0.96 1.65 -1.47
C VAL A 121 -1.56 0.72 -2.52
N GLU A 122 -2.63 1.13 -3.21
CA GLU A 122 -3.25 0.33 -4.27
C GLU A 122 -2.26 -0.04 -5.38
N MET A 123 -1.24 0.79 -5.64
CA MET A 123 -0.24 0.53 -6.68
C MET A 123 0.88 -0.41 -6.24
N ILE A 124 0.99 -0.75 -4.94
CA ILE A 124 2.09 -1.59 -4.43
C ILE A 124 2.15 -2.96 -5.11
N PRO A 125 1.06 -3.72 -5.25
CA PRO A 125 1.13 -5.04 -5.86
C PRO A 125 1.48 -4.95 -7.34
N ALA A 126 0.83 -4.05 -8.09
CA ALA A 126 1.07 -3.89 -9.53
C ALA A 126 2.51 -3.43 -9.84
N HIS A 127 3.11 -2.62 -8.98
CA HIS A 127 4.52 -2.21 -9.10
C HIS A 127 5.50 -3.40 -8.99
N LYS A 128 5.10 -4.48 -8.31
CA LYS A 128 5.92 -5.68 -8.10
C LYS A 128 5.72 -6.76 -9.15
N VAL A 129 4.69 -6.64 -9.97
CA VAL A 129 4.41 -7.57 -11.06
C VAL A 129 5.27 -7.20 -12.27
N GLY A 130 5.84 -8.21 -12.94
CA GLY A 130 6.67 -8.01 -14.14
C GLY A 130 5.93 -7.26 -15.25
N ALA A 131 6.63 -6.36 -15.95
CA ALA A 131 6.04 -5.43 -16.94
C ALA A 131 5.25 -6.12 -18.07
N THR A 132 5.58 -7.36 -18.40
CA THR A 132 4.94 -8.14 -19.48
C THR A 132 3.70 -8.91 -19.04
N VAL A 133 3.42 -8.99 -17.73
CA VAL A 133 2.21 -9.64 -17.22
C VAL A 133 1.03 -8.69 -17.39
N PRO A 134 -0.08 -9.11 -18.02
CA PRO A 134 -1.31 -8.33 -18.09
C PRO A 134 -1.91 -8.08 -16.70
N LEU A 135 -2.32 -6.84 -16.46
CA LEU A 135 -3.08 -6.41 -15.27
C LEU A 135 -4.25 -5.54 -15.70
N ASP A 136 -5.39 -5.75 -15.06
CA ASP A 136 -6.57 -4.90 -15.17
C ASP A 136 -6.88 -4.31 -13.79
N PHE A 137 -7.28 -3.03 -13.75
CA PHE A 137 -7.52 -2.27 -12.52
C PHE A 137 -9.01 -2.01 -12.32
N GLU A 138 -9.50 -2.09 -11.08
CA GLU A 138 -10.89 -1.76 -10.71
C GLU A 138 -11.94 -2.54 -11.55
N VAL A 139 -11.74 -3.85 -11.69
CA VAL A 139 -12.55 -4.72 -12.57
C VAL A 139 -13.91 -5.05 -11.96
N ALA A 140 -14.99 -4.66 -12.65
CA ALA A 140 -16.35 -4.98 -12.28
C ALA A 140 -16.76 -6.41 -12.68
N GLY A 141 -17.81 -6.96 -12.04
CA GLY A 141 -18.41 -8.25 -12.40
C GLY A 141 -17.69 -9.50 -11.87
N LEU A 142 -16.54 -9.33 -11.20
CA LEU A 142 -15.78 -10.40 -10.55
C LEU A 142 -15.92 -10.42 -9.01
N SER A 143 -16.77 -9.54 -8.47
CA SER A 143 -17.07 -9.41 -7.04
C SER A 143 -18.56 -9.52 -6.78
N VAL A 144 -18.93 -9.72 -5.51
CA VAL A 144 -20.33 -9.73 -5.08
C VAL A 144 -20.94 -8.34 -5.23
N GLY A 145 -22.09 -8.25 -5.91
CA GLY A 145 -22.83 -7.00 -6.13
C GLY A 145 -22.13 -6.07 -7.13
N ASN A 146 -22.27 -4.76 -6.94
CA ASN A 146 -21.67 -3.73 -7.81
C ASN A 146 -20.25 -3.33 -7.37
N ARG A 147 -19.52 -4.22 -6.70
CA ARG A 147 -18.14 -3.97 -6.24
C ARG A 147 -17.14 -4.30 -7.36
N THR A 148 -16.01 -3.61 -7.38
CA THR A 148 -14.87 -3.83 -8.30
C THR A 148 -13.76 -4.57 -7.57
N VAL A 149 -12.96 -5.40 -8.26
CA VAL A 149 -11.70 -5.96 -7.76
C VAL A 149 -10.56 -5.01 -8.11
N ASP A 150 -9.67 -4.70 -7.16
CA ASP A 150 -8.68 -3.64 -7.36
C ASP A 150 -7.67 -4.06 -8.44
N TRP A 151 -7.22 -5.32 -8.42
CA TRP A 151 -6.39 -5.88 -9.49
C TRP A 151 -6.82 -7.26 -9.94
N VAL A 152 -6.80 -7.48 -11.25
CA VAL A 152 -6.84 -8.80 -11.87
C VAL A 152 -5.52 -9.00 -12.62
N ILE A 153 -4.76 -10.02 -12.22
CA ILE A 153 -3.44 -10.30 -12.77
C ILE A 153 -3.51 -11.60 -13.56
N ASN A 154 -3.19 -11.55 -14.85
CA ASN A 154 -3.39 -12.67 -15.78
C ASN A 154 -2.06 -13.15 -16.39
N PRO A 155 -1.17 -13.80 -15.62
CA PRO A 155 0.11 -14.27 -16.12
C PRO A 155 -0.06 -15.35 -17.20
N GLN A 156 0.73 -15.25 -18.27
CA GLN A 156 0.70 -16.22 -19.36
C GLN A 156 1.06 -17.62 -18.86
N GLY A 157 0.19 -18.60 -19.10
CA GLY A 157 0.40 -19.99 -18.66
C GLY A 157 0.30 -20.20 -17.15
N GLY A 158 -0.17 -19.20 -16.40
CA GLY A 158 -0.43 -19.27 -14.96
C GLY A 158 -1.91 -19.15 -14.62
N ARG A 159 -2.20 -19.13 -13.31
CA ARG A 159 -3.54 -18.90 -12.78
C ARG A 159 -3.85 -17.41 -12.70
N SER A 160 -5.09 -17.02 -12.95
CA SER A 160 -5.51 -15.64 -12.71
C SER A 160 -5.45 -15.33 -11.21
N VAL A 161 -5.08 -14.10 -10.85
CA VAL A 161 -5.04 -13.63 -9.46
C VAL A 161 -5.91 -12.40 -9.30
N LEU A 162 -6.97 -12.52 -8.51
CA LEU A 162 -7.82 -11.40 -8.08
C LEU A 162 -7.31 -10.88 -6.75
N LEU A 163 -7.09 -9.58 -6.66
CA LEU A 163 -6.47 -8.96 -5.51
C LEU A 163 -7.27 -7.74 -5.06
N ASP A 164 -7.65 -7.75 -3.79
CA ASP A 164 -8.12 -6.58 -3.05
C ASP A 164 -6.94 -5.97 -2.30
N VAL A 165 -6.79 -4.66 -2.31
CA VAL A 165 -5.74 -3.94 -1.58
C VAL A 165 -6.37 -3.19 -0.43
N LYS A 166 -5.81 -3.38 0.75
CA LYS A 166 -6.32 -2.80 2.00
C LYS A 166 -5.17 -2.16 2.76
N ARG A 167 -5.36 -0.90 3.12
CA ARG A 167 -4.57 -0.28 4.19
C ARG A 167 -5.27 -0.49 5.52
N ARG A 168 -4.57 -1.07 6.49
CA ARG A 168 -5.10 -1.34 7.82
C ARG A 168 -4.27 -0.58 8.85
N THR A 169 -4.94 0.36 9.50
CA THR A 169 -4.34 1.30 10.45
C THR A 169 -5.07 1.32 11.79
N VAL A 170 -6.16 0.56 11.89
CA VAL A 170 -6.99 0.45 13.10
C VAL A 170 -6.16 -0.07 14.27
N ASP A 171 -5.35 -1.12 14.07
CA ASP A 171 -4.46 -1.62 15.11
C ASP A 171 -3.43 -0.59 15.57
N PHE A 172 -2.97 0.27 14.64
CA PHE A 172 -2.09 1.39 14.97
C PHE A 172 -2.80 2.44 15.81
N VAL A 173 -4.02 2.80 15.44
CA VAL A 173 -4.81 3.76 16.19
C VAL A 173 -5.14 3.22 17.59
N HIS A 174 -5.51 1.94 17.72
CA HIS A 174 -5.74 1.30 19.02
C HIS A 174 -4.48 1.23 19.88
N HIS A 175 -3.33 0.87 19.29
CA HIS A 175 -2.07 0.80 20.02
C HIS A 175 -1.62 2.18 20.52
N VAL A 176 -1.68 3.22 19.67
CA VAL A 176 -1.28 4.56 20.09
C VAL A 176 -2.28 5.15 21.10
N GLY A 177 -3.56 4.83 20.97
CA GLY A 177 -4.60 5.26 21.92
C GLY A 177 -4.50 4.60 23.31
N SER A 178 -3.89 3.41 23.42
CA SER A 178 -3.73 2.70 24.70
C SER A 178 -2.46 3.10 25.46
N VAL A 179 -1.50 3.74 24.80
CA VAL A 179 -0.31 4.34 25.45
C VAL A 179 -0.71 5.68 26.07
N GLY A 180 -1.33 5.64 27.26
CA GLY A 180 -1.54 6.82 28.08
C GLY A 180 -0.22 7.42 28.55
N ALA A 181 -0.19 8.75 28.79
CA ALA A 181 1.03 9.51 29.08
C ALA A 181 1.82 9.07 30.33
N ASP A 182 1.23 8.28 31.24
CA ASP A 182 1.79 7.97 32.56
C ASP A 182 1.95 6.47 32.88
N SER A 183 1.73 5.57 31.91
CA SER A 183 1.90 4.13 32.11
C SER A 183 2.97 3.56 31.18
N ALA A 184 3.81 2.67 31.72
CA ALA A 184 4.73 1.89 30.91
C ALA A 184 3.96 1.26 29.73
N PRO A 185 4.46 1.34 28.49
CA PRO A 185 3.75 0.81 27.34
C PRO A 185 3.48 -0.68 27.57
N THR A 186 2.22 -1.04 27.73
CA THR A 186 1.79 -2.45 27.73
C THR A 186 2.01 -3.01 26.33
N GLU A 187 2.37 -4.29 26.26
CA GLU A 187 2.44 -4.99 24.98
C GLU A 187 1.07 -4.85 24.29
N PRO A 188 1.03 -4.34 23.04
CA PRO A 188 -0.23 -4.14 22.35
C PRO A 188 -1.01 -5.45 22.22
N ASP A 189 -2.26 -5.46 22.67
CA ASP A 189 -3.20 -6.51 22.30
C ASP A 189 -3.68 -6.24 20.87
N HIS A 190 -2.99 -6.86 19.91
CA HIS A 190 -3.38 -6.81 18.50
C HIS A 190 -4.51 -7.78 18.22
N GLU A 191 -5.49 -7.38 17.40
CA GLU A 191 -6.56 -8.28 16.96
C GLU A 191 -6.43 -8.55 15.44
N PRO A 192 -5.64 -9.56 14.99
CA PRO A 192 -5.38 -9.79 13.57
C PRO A 192 -6.63 -10.03 12.71
N SER A 193 -7.76 -10.40 13.32
CA SER A 193 -9.07 -10.50 12.65
C SER A 193 -9.47 -9.18 11.96
N LEU A 194 -9.10 -8.03 12.54
CA LEU A 194 -9.42 -6.70 12.01
C LEU A 194 -8.73 -6.44 10.67
N LEU A 195 -7.60 -7.09 10.39
CA LEU A 195 -6.93 -7.00 9.09
C LEU A 195 -7.80 -7.59 7.97
N PHE A 196 -8.54 -8.66 8.27
CA PHE A 196 -9.37 -9.40 7.31
C PHE A 196 -10.83 -8.93 7.25
N ARG A 197 -11.18 -7.89 8.02
CA ARG A 197 -12.55 -7.35 8.04
C ARG A 197 -13.05 -7.00 6.62
N ASN A 198 -14.23 -7.51 6.28
CA ASN A 198 -14.92 -7.33 5.00
C ASN A 198 -14.23 -7.94 3.77
N VAL A 199 -13.13 -8.70 3.93
CA VAL A 199 -12.42 -9.31 2.77
C VAL A 199 -13.30 -10.33 2.06
N GLU A 200 -13.99 -11.20 2.80
CA GLU A 200 -14.84 -12.25 2.22
C GLU A 200 -16.08 -11.73 1.49
N GLU A 201 -16.56 -10.54 1.87
CA GLU A 201 -17.74 -9.96 1.27
C GLU A 201 -17.50 -9.50 -0.17
N LYS A 202 -16.24 -9.33 -0.56
CA LYS A 202 -15.87 -8.89 -1.91
C LYS A 202 -15.89 -10.07 -2.88
N PHE A 203 -15.41 -11.23 -2.45
CA PHE A 203 -15.18 -12.37 -3.33
C PHE A 203 -16.36 -13.36 -3.41
N VAL A 204 -16.55 -13.92 -4.60
CA VAL A 204 -17.40 -15.09 -4.88
C VAL A 204 -16.59 -16.37 -4.69
N GLU A 205 -17.22 -17.54 -4.62
CA GLU A 205 -16.46 -18.80 -4.52
C GLU A 205 -15.71 -19.08 -5.84
N ALA A 206 -14.49 -19.61 -5.75
CA ALA A 206 -13.67 -19.95 -6.91
C ALA A 206 -12.79 -21.18 -6.68
N ASP A 207 -12.34 -21.80 -7.76
CA ASP A 207 -11.37 -22.89 -7.72
C ASP A 207 -9.93 -22.31 -7.67
N PRO A 208 -9.15 -22.52 -6.59
CA PRO A 208 -7.78 -22.02 -6.46
C PRO A 208 -6.80 -22.60 -7.50
N ASP A 209 -7.13 -23.69 -8.17
CA ASP A 209 -6.30 -24.28 -9.22
C ASP A 209 -6.52 -23.58 -10.58
N ILE A 210 -7.60 -22.79 -10.72
CA ILE A 210 -7.90 -21.96 -11.90
C ILE A 210 -7.63 -20.47 -11.59
N GLN A 211 -8.11 -20.00 -10.44
CA GLN A 211 -8.09 -18.60 -10.03
C GLN A 211 -7.76 -18.47 -8.54
N LEU A 212 -6.69 -17.76 -8.22
CA LEU A 212 -6.40 -17.36 -6.86
C LEU A 212 -7.09 -16.03 -6.56
N GLN A 213 -7.59 -15.89 -5.34
CA GLN A 213 -8.19 -14.64 -4.89
C GLN A 213 -7.82 -14.38 -3.44
N GLY A 214 -7.51 -13.13 -3.14
CA GLY A 214 -6.94 -12.78 -1.85
C GLY A 214 -6.78 -11.29 -1.66
N VAL A 215 -6.15 -10.94 -0.55
CA VAL A 215 -6.00 -9.55 -0.12
C VAL A 215 -4.52 -9.20 0.05
N TRP A 216 -4.12 -8.01 -0.41
CA TRP A 216 -2.87 -7.36 -0.06
C TRP A 216 -3.13 -6.35 1.05
N ILE A 217 -2.46 -6.53 2.17
CA ILE A 217 -2.63 -5.72 3.37
C ILE A 217 -1.36 -4.91 3.61
N HIS A 218 -1.48 -3.60 3.49
CA HIS A 218 -0.48 -2.68 3.99
C HIS A 218 -0.79 -2.35 5.46
N THR A 219 0.09 -2.78 6.36
CA THR A 219 0.02 -2.53 7.80
C THR A 219 1.29 -1.83 8.29
N THR A 220 1.14 -0.97 9.29
CA THR A 220 2.25 -0.27 9.94
C THR A 220 2.75 -0.97 11.21
N ILE A 221 2.07 -2.02 11.66
CA ILE A 221 2.42 -2.77 12.87
C ILE A 221 2.57 -4.26 12.57
N LYS A 222 3.62 -4.84 13.15
CA LYS A 222 3.86 -6.27 13.16
C LYS A 222 2.74 -7.02 13.85
N GLN A 223 2.43 -8.20 13.33
CA GLN A 223 1.38 -9.06 13.86
C GLN A 223 1.99 -10.26 14.59
N ASP A 224 1.30 -10.77 15.60
CA ASP A 224 1.64 -12.08 16.14
C ASP A 224 1.42 -13.15 15.05
N ALA A 225 2.46 -13.93 14.72
CA ALA A 225 2.41 -14.87 13.60
C ALA A 225 1.34 -15.96 13.78
N GLU A 226 1.18 -16.47 15.02
CA GLU A 226 0.24 -17.54 15.33
C GLU A 226 -1.20 -17.04 15.27
N ARG A 227 -1.51 -15.92 15.94
CA ARG A 227 -2.83 -15.29 15.92
C ARG A 227 -3.22 -14.87 14.51
N LEU A 228 -2.28 -14.35 13.72
CA LEU A 228 -2.51 -14.00 12.31
C LEU A 228 -2.84 -15.24 11.47
N ALA A 229 -2.13 -16.35 11.67
CA ALA A 229 -2.42 -17.60 10.98
C ALA A 229 -3.80 -18.17 11.37
N VAL A 230 -4.17 -18.10 12.66
CA VAL A 230 -5.51 -18.50 13.13
C VAL A 230 -6.60 -17.64 12.51
N ALA A 231 -6.42 -16.31 12.50
CA ALA A 231 -7.39 -15.38 11.93
C ALA A 231 -7.58 -15.60 10.42
N TYR A 232 -6.49 -15.86 9.68
CA TYR A 232 -6.57 -16.22 8.27
C TYR A 232 -7.23 -17.58 8.06
N ALA A 233 -6.90 -18.57 8.90
CA ALA A 233 -7.47 -19.92 8.80
C ALA A 233 -9.00 -19.92 8.94
N ALA A 234 -9.53 -19.01 9.76
CA ALA A 234 -10.97 -18.82 9.99
C ALA A 234 -11.74 -18.25 8.79
N LEU A 235 -11.05 -17.68 7.79
CA LEU A 235 -11.70 -17.18 6.58
C LEU A 235 -12.24 -18.35 5.73
N ASN A 236 -13.30 -18.10 4.97
CA ASN A 236 -13.88 -19.04 4.03
C ASN A 236 -12.86 -19.39 2.94
N ALA A 237 -12.40 -20.64 2.97
CA ALA A 237 -11.37 -21.16 2.06
C ALA A 237 -11.82 -21.27 0.59
N SER A 238 -13.12 -21.26 0.28
CA SER A 238 -13.61 -21.18 -1.10
C SER A 238 -13.59 -19.75 -1.66
N LYS A 239 -13.43 -18.75 -0.79
CA LYS A 239 -13.47 -17.33 -1.15
C LYS A 239 -12.15 -16.59 -0.94
N VAL A 240 -11.30 -17.02 -0.03
CA VAL A 240 -10.02 -16.35 0.25
C VAL A 240 -8.91 -17.39 0.27
N HIS A 241 -8.15 -17.42 -0.83
CA HIS A 241 -7.11 -18.41 -1.09
C HIS A 241 -5.75 -17.97 -0.54
N PHE A 242 -5.53 -16.67 -0.36
CA PHE A 242 -4.31 -16.13 0.23
C PHE A 242 -4.52 -14.75 0.87
N ALA A 243 -3.58 -14.34 1.70
CA ALA A 243 -3.40 -12.98 2.17
C ALA A 243 -1.91 -12.62 2.19
N ILE A 244 -1.59 -11.40 1.78
CA ILE A 244 -0.22 -10.88 1.72
C ILE A 244 -0.13 -9.67 2.63
N LEU A 245 0.84 -9.65 3.54
CA LEU A 245 1.27 -8.43 4.23
C LEU A 245 2.49 -7.90 3.49
N GLY A 246 2.42 -6.66 3.01
CA GLY A 246 3.45 -6.12 2.14
C GLY A 246 3.43 -4.60 2.03
N ASP A 247 4.62 -4.02 1.80
CA ASP A 247 4.85 -2.60 1.59
C ASP A 247 5.70 -2.38 0.32
N TRP A 248 6.25 -1.18 0.14
CA TRP A 248 7.08 -0.84 -1.01
C TRP A 248 8.41 -1.61 -1.08
N LYS A 249 8.85 -2.30 -0.02
CA LYS A 249 10.09 -3.10 -0.02
C LYS A 249 9.89 -4.43 -0.76
N PRO A 250 10.97 -5.05 -1.26
CA PRO A 250 10.87 -6.25 -2.12
C PRO A 250 10.38 -7.51 -1.38
N ASP A 251 10.34 -7.51 -0.04
CA ASP A 251 9.92 -8.66 0.75
C ASP A 251 8.44 -8.59 1.17
N ILE A 252 7.78 -9.75 1.22
CA ILE A 252 6.37 -9.88 1.63
C ILE A 252 6.15 -11.08 2.55
N TYR A 253 5.15 -11.01 3.41
CA TYR A 253 4.69 -12.14 4.21
C TYR A 253 3.42 -12.73 3.59
N VAL A 254 3.42 -14.03 3.30
CA VAL A 254 2.36 -14.70 2.53
C VAL A 254 1.71 -15.82 3.33
N LEU A 255 0.42 -15.64 3.61
CA LEU A 255 -0.49 -16.66 4.10
C LEU A 255 -1.22 -17.27 2.91
N ALA A 256 -1.12 -18.58 2.74
CA ALA A 256 -1.78 -19.30 1.65
C ALA A 256 -2.24 -20.67 2.13
N ARG A 257 -3.27 -21.23 1.51
CA ARG A 257 -3.80 -22.56 1.87
C ARG A 257 -2.87 -23.71 1.44
N LYS A 258 -2.16 -23.56 0.31
CA LYS A 258 -1.18 -24.53 -0.20
C LYS A 258 0.20 -23.87 -0.30
N ASP A 259 1.26 -24.60 0.02
CA ASP A 259 2.64 -24.09 -0.13
C ASP A 259 3.00 -23.78 -1.59
N THR A 260 2.41 -24.50 -2.54
CA THR A 260 2.53 -24.21 -3.97
C THR A 260 1.97 -22.84 -4.34
N ASP A 261 0.90 -22.39 -3.67
CA ASP A 261 0.30 -21.07 -3.89
C ASP A 261 1.18 -19.98 -3.31
N ARG A 262 1.77 -20.23 -2.13
CA ARG A 262 2.78 -19.34 -1.54
C ARG A 262 3.93 -19.10 -2.52
N GLN A 263 4.52 -20.16 -3.05
CA GLN A 263 5.65 -20.04 -3.97
C GLN A 263 5.25 -19.35 -5.28
N TYR A 264 4.06 -19.68 -5.80
CA TYR A 264 3.51 -19.03 -6.99
C TYR A 264 3.36 -17.52 -6.79
N LEU A 265 2.80 -17.08 -5.67
CA LEU A 265 2.59 -15.65 -5.35
C LEU A 265 3.92 -14.92 -5.17
N LEU A 266 4.90 -15.52 -4.47
CA LEU A 266 6.24 -14.93 -4.34
C LEU A 266 6.89 -14.69 -5.71
N ASN A 267 6.79 -15.67 -6.62
CA ASN A 267 7.31 -15.53 -7.98
C ASN A 267 6.54 -14.47 -8.78
N LEU A 268 5.20 -14.45 -8.70
CA LEU A 268 4.36 -13.49 -9.42
C LEU A 268 4.69 -12.04 -9.06
N PHE A 269 4.89 -11.76 -7.77
CA PHE A 269 5.22 -10.43 -7.26
C PHE A 269 6.74 -10.18 -7.18
N SER A 270 7.57 -11.03 -7.80
CA SER A 270 9.05 -10.91 -7.79
C SER A 270 9.61 -10.63 -6.39
N ALA A 271 9.02 -11.28 -5.38
CA ALA A 271 9.22 -10.95 -3.97
C ALA A 271 9.93 -12.06 -3.20
N VAL A 272 10.59 -11.68 -2.11
CA VAL A 272 11.21 -12.62 -1.17
C VAL A 272 10.37 -12.76 0.11
N PRO A 273 10.42 -13.90 0.81
CA PRO A 273 9.75 -14.04 2.10
C PRO A 273 10.24 -13.02 3.13
N SER A 274 9.31 -12.40 3.86
CA SER A 274 9.60 -11.42 4.90
C SER A 274 9.37 -11.97 6.29
N ILE A 275 10.19 -11.52 7.24
CA ILE A 275 9.96 -11.62 8.69
C ILE A 275 9.61 -10.26 9.31
N ARG A 276 9.49 -9.19 8.51
CA ARG A 276 9.27 -7.83 9.00
C ARG A 276 7.84 -7.59 9.46
N PHE A 277 6.88 -8.39 8.98
CA PHE A 277 5.46 -8.19 9.24
C PHE A 277 4.94 -8.98 10.44
N THR A 278 5.73 -9.89 10.97
CA THR A 278 5.36 -10.69 12.14
C THR A 278 6.42 -10.65 13.24
N LEU A 279 5.99 -10.95 14.46
CA LEU A 279 6.85 -11.26 15.61
C LEU A 279 6.86 -12.77 15.86
#